data_AF-A0A964VQC4-F1
#
_entry.id   AF-A0A964VQC4-F1
#
_cell.length_a   1.000
_cell.length_b   1.000
_cell.length_c   1.000
_cell.angle_alpha   90.00
_cell.angle_beta   90.00
_cell.angle_gamma   90.00
#
_symmetry.space_group_name_H-M   'P 1'
#
loop_
_entity.id
_entity.type
_entity.pdbx_description
1 polymer ?
#
loop_
_entity_poly.entity_id
_entity_poly.type
_entity_poly.pdbx_seq_one_letter_code
_entity_poly.pdbx_strand_id
1 'polypeptide(L)'
;MKHFFLLVALVALAFVVWWCRIETVDVITVTPAPKSSLATQQIFQVKGTVVELQPAEKSIRIRHEAITNYMDAMTMNFDVRDTNELAGLAAGDTISFRMTVTATDGWIDQIKKLDAPKTNPPPAKPSLPPGIRILRDVDPLSVGDALPDYRFTNQLGQAVNLAQFRGQAVVFTFMFTRCPYPLYCPLMSNNFRAVQDALVKLPNAPTNWHLFTISFDPEWDTPARLKSYSQSYGCDPAHWSFLTGDLVDISALAEQVGETFARDADGAGITHNLRTVVVDAKGRVQKIIAENKWKPDELVAEIEKAAAVK
;
A
#
# COMPACT_ATOMS: atom_id res chain seq x y z
N MET A 1 -4.57 -77.26 -39.71
CA MET A 1 -5.81 -77.82 -39.10
C MET A 1 -6.06 -77.04 -37.81
N LYS A 2 -7.22 -76.48 -37.47
CA LYS A 2 -8.53 -76.25 -38.09
C LYS A 2 -9.22 -75.18 -37.20
N HIS A 3 -9.98 -74.28 -37.84
CA HIS A 3 -11.22 -73.56 -37.48
C HIS A 3 -11.49 -73.04 -36.04
N PHE A 4 -11.92 -71.79 -35.79
CA PHE A 4 -13.13 -71.02 -36.19
C PHE A 4 -14.41 -71.37 -35.39
N PHE A 5 -15.12 -70.30 -34.97
CA PHE A 5 -16.51 -70.15 -34.47
C PHE A 5 -16.78 -70.24 -32.96
N LEU A 6 -17.06 -69.06 -32.38
CA LEU A 6 -17.79 -68.87 -31.13
C LEU A 6 -19.27 -68.63 -31.47
N LEU A 7 -20.18 -69.37 -30.82
CA LEU A 7 -21.63 -69.27 -30.97
C LEU A 7 -22.26 -68.87 -29.61
N VAL A 8 -23.35 -68.12 -29.74
CA VAL A 8 -24.19 -67.41 -28.74
C VAL A 8 -24.91 -68.32 -27.75
N ALA A 9 -25.16 -67.87 -26.50
CA ALA A 9 -26.43 -68.12 -25.77
C ALA A 9 -26.60 -67.25 -24.51
N LEU A 10 -27.74 -66.54 -24.46
CA LEU A 10 -28.31 -65.84 -23.29
C LEU A 10 -28.71 -66.83 -22.18
N VAL A 11 -28.58 -66.41 -20.91
CA VAL A 11 -29.50 -66.82 -19.83
C VAL A 11 -29.87 -65.60 -19.00
N ALA A 12 -31.17 -65.30 -18.98
CA ALA A 12 -31.80 -64.26 -18.19
C ALA A 12 -32.00 -64.73 -16.74
N LEU A 13 -31.67 -63.88 -15.77
CA LEU A 13 -32.11 -64.01 -14.38
C LEU A 13 -33.13 -62.90 -14.09
N ALA A 14 -34.38 -63.29 -13.87
CA ALA A 14 -35.38 -62.51 -13.17
C ALA A 14 -35.36 -62.92 -11.70
N PHE A 15 -35.40 -61.99 -10.74
CA PHE A 15 -36.08 -62.22 -9.45
C PHE A 15 -36.26 -60.93 -8.63
N VAL A 16 -37.52 -60.76 -8.19
CA VAL A 16 -38.06 -59.99 -7.05
C VAL A 16 -38.08 -58.46 -7.14
N VAL A 17 -39.25 -57.94 -7.52
CA VAL A 17 -39.67 -56.56 -7.27
C VAL A 17 -40.29 -56.50 -5.86
N TRP A 18 -39.60 -55.88 -4.91
CA TRP A 18 -40.17 -55.50 -3.62
C TRP A 18 -40.60 -54.03 -3.68
N TRP A 19 -41.91 -53.81 -3.59
CA TRP A 19 -42.55 -52.51 -3.67
C TRP A 19 -42.49 -51.84 -2.30
N CYS A 20 -41.64 -50.83 -2.13
CA CYS A 20 -41.64 -49.95 -0.97
C CYS A 20 -41.94 -48.52 -1.44
N ARG A 21 -43.14 -48.03 -1.11
CA ARG A 21 -43.56 -46.64 -1.30
C ARG A 21 -42.73 -45.77 -0.35
N ILE A 22 -41.82 -44.96 -0.91
CA ILE A 22 -41.16 -43.87 -0.19
C ILE A 22 -41.92 -42.60 -0.56
N GLU A 23 -42.62 -42.04 0.41
CA GLU A 23 -43.24 -40.71 0.32
C GLU A 23 -42.14 -39.66 0.16
N THR A 24 -42.31 -38.79 -0.84
CA THR A 24 -41.43 -37.65 -1.11
C THR A 24 -41.56 -36.64 0.01
N VAL A 25 -40.53 -36.52 0.85
CA VAL A 25 -40.39 -35.39 1.76
C VAL A 25 -39.79 -34.24 0.97
N ASP A 26 -40.58 -33.20 0.75
CA ASP A 26 -40.10 -31.95 0.14
C ASP A 26 -39.00 -31.34 1.02
N VAL A 27 -37.76 -31.42 0.54
CA VAL A 27 -36.65 -30.67 1.11
C VAL A 27 -36.82 -29.21 0.72
N ILE A 28 -37.44 -28.42 1.61
CA ILE A 28 -37.44 -26.97 1.52
C ILE A 28 -35.97 -26.52 1.61
N THR A 29 -35.39 -26.18 0.47
CA THR A 29 -34.10 -25.50 0.43
C THR A 29 -34.31 -24.07 0.90
N VAL A 30 -34.10 -23.85 2.20
CA VAL A 30 -33.91 -22.49 2.72
C VAL A 30 -32.58 -22.01 2.15
N THR A 31 -32.64 -21.24 1.06
CA THR A 31 -31.48 -20.51 0.57
C THR A 31 -31.03 -19.58 1.70
N PRO A 32 -29.82 -19.72 2.28
CA PRO A 32 -29.36 -18.73 3.23
C PRO A 32 -29.26 -17.40 2.48
N ALA A 33 -29.96 -16.38 2.98
CA ALA A 33 -29.80 -15.02 2.52
C ALA A 33 -28.29 -14.68 2.46
N PRO A 34 -27.82 -13.95 1.45
CA PRO A 34 -26.42 -13.55 1.39
C PRO A 34 -26.09 -12.87 2.70
N LYS A 35 -25.14 -13.44 3.45
CA LYS A 35 -24.56 -12.76 4.61
C LYS A 35 -23.97 -11.47 4.07
N SER A 36 -24.72 -10.38 4.23
CA SER A 36 -24.16 -9.04 4.14
C SER A 36 -23.02 -9.02 5.16
N SER A 37 -21.79 -9.17 4.68
CA SER A 37 -20.63 -8.95 5.50
C SER A 37 -20.66 -7.47 5.84
N LEU A 38 -21.17 -7.14 7.03
CA LEU A 38 -20.95 -5.81 7.58
C LEU A 38 -19.44 -5.59 7.54
N ALA A 39 -18.99 -4.71 6.64
CA ALA A 39 -17.60 -4.29 6.61
C ALA A 39 -17.28 -3.81 8.03
N THR A 40 -16.35 -4.49 8.71
CA THR A 40 -15.98 -4.13 10.07
C THR A 40 -15.39 -2.73 10.04
N GLN A 41 -16.19 -1.77 10.49
CA GLN A 41 -15.83 -0.37 10.53
C GLN A 41 -15.33 -0.05 11.94
N GLN A 42 -14.16 0.56 12.03
CA GLN A 42 -13.63 1.12 13.25
C GLN A 42 -13.93 2.63 13.27
N ILE A 43 -14.44 3.12 14.39
CA ILE A 43 -14.81 4.52 14.56
C ILE A 43 -14.04 5.08 15.74
N PHE A 44 -13.38 6.21 15.52
CA PHE A 44 -12.56 6.88 16.52
C PHE A 44 -13.04 8.32 16.69
N GLN A 45 -13.02 8.80 17.92
CA GLN A 45 -13.14 10.23 18.21
C GLN A 45 -11.74 10.79 18.39
N VAL A 46 -11.39 11.79 17.59
CA VAL A 46 -10.02 12.26 17.46
C VAL A 46 -10.01 13.77 17.60
N LYS A 47 -9.00 14.31 18.29
CA LYS A 47 -8.68 15.73 18.25
C LYS A 47 -7.41 15.98 17.45
N GLY A 48 -7.34 17.16 16.84
CA GLY A 48 -6.16 17.56 16.11
C GLY A 48 -6.14 19.05 15.82
N THR A 49 -5.03 19.50 15.23
CA THR A 49 -4.85 20.85 14.73
C THR A 49 -4.82 20.84 13.22
N VAL A 50 -5.60 21.70 12.59
CA VAL A 50 -5.59 21.89 11.13
C VAL A 50 -4.23 22.44 10.71
N VAL A 51 -3.53 21.72 9.85
CA VAL A 51 -2.28 22.17 9.24
C VAL A 51 -2.56 22.88 7.92
N GLU A 52 -3.42 22.30 7.08
CA GLU A 52 -3.75 22.83 5.76
C GLU A 52 -5.12 22.32 5.30
N LEU A 53 -5.91 23.17 4.63
CA LEU A 53 -7.18 22.80 4.01
C LEU A 53 -6.98 22.55 2.52
N GLN A 54 -7.50 21.43 2.01
CA GLN A 54 -7.35 21.03 0.60
C GLN A 54 -8.73 20.71 -0.02
N PRO A 55 -9.67 21.67 -0.07
CA PRO A 55 -11.06 21.42 -0.46
C PRO A 55 -11.20 20.93 -1.91
N ALA A 56 -10.33 21.38 -2.82
CA ALA A 56 -10.28 20.90 -4.20
C ALA A 56 -9.97 19.40 -4.30
N GLU A 57 -9.25 18.88 -3.30
CA GLU A 57 -8.86 17.48 -3.20
C GLU A 57 -9.79 16.65 -2.30
N LYS A 58 -10.83 17.29 -1.75
CA LYS A 58 -11.71 16.71 -0.72
C LYS A 58 -10.94 16.16 0.47
N SER A 59 -9.87 16.85 0.88
CA SER A 59 -9.01 16.44 1.98
C SER A 59 -8.69 17.60 2.91
N ILE A 60 -8.22 17.26 4.10
CA ILE A 60 -7.65 18.19 5.07
C ILE A 60 -6.41 17.57 5.70
N ARG A 61 -5.35 18.35 5.84
CA ARG A 61 -4.13 17.95 6.52
C ARG A 61 -4.23 18.31 8.00
N ILE A 62 -4.18 17.31 8.86
CA ILE A 62 -4.36 17.47 10.31
C ILE A 62 -3.18 16.86 11.04
N ARG A 63 -2.68 17.57 12.05
CA ARG A 63 -1.86 16.98 13.11
C ARG A 63 -2.81 16.44 14.18
N HIS A 64 -2.99 15.13 14.25
CA HIS A 64 -3.92 14.51 15.21
C HIS A 64 -3.18 13.97 16.44
N GLU A 65 -3.92 13.84 17.55
CA GLU A 65 -3.42 13.16 18.76
C GLU A 65 -3.36 11.64 18.57
N ALA A 66 -2.72 10.94 19.50
CA ALA A 66 -2.67 9.48 19.47
C ALA A 66 -4.08 8.89 19.56
N ILE A 67 -4.39 7.98 18.65
CA ILE A 67 -5.66 7.28 18.57
C ILE A 67 -5.46 5.91 19.22
N THR A 68 -5.96 5.80 20.45
CA THR A 68 -5.79 4.61 21.30
C THR A 68 -6.08 3.32 20.56
N ASN A 69 -5.13 2.38 20.60
CA ASN A 69 -5.18 1.07 19.94
C ASN A 69 -5.26 1.09 18.40
N TYR A 70 -4.96 2.21 17.75
CA TYR A 70 -5.02 2.30 16.29
C TYR A 70 -3.78 2.93 15.67
N MET A 71 -3.43 4.15 16.05
CA MET A 71 -2.27 4.85 15.51
C MET A 71 -1.76 5.92 16.49
N ASP A 72 -0.46 6.17 16.47
CA ASP A 72 0.15 7.25 17.25
C ASP A 72 -0.12 8.62 16.63
N ALA A 73 0.17 9.70 17.37
CA ALA A 73 -0.03 11.07 16.92
C ALA A 73 0.87 11.37 15.71
N MET A 74 0.32 11.89 14.61
CA MET A 74 1.11 12.28 13.42
C MET A 74 0.43 13.38 12.61
N THR A 75 1.11 13.90 11.58
CA THR A 75 0.52 14.83 10.62
C THR A 75 0.24 14.14 9.29
N MET A 76 -1.02 14.05 8.89
CA MET A 76 -1.41 13.36 7.66
C MET A 76 -2.64 14.00 7.00
N ASN A 77 -2.92 13.61 5.76
CA ASN A 77 -4.11 14.01 5.02
C ASN A 77 -5.25 13.04 5.39
N PHE A 78 -6.42 13.60 5.66
CA PHE A 78 -7.65 12.88 5.88
C PHE A 78 -8.65 13.23 4.79
N ASP A 79 -9.31 12.21 4.23
CA ASP A 79 -10.38 12.39 3.27
C ASP A 79 -11.64 12.91 3.97
N VAL A 80 -12.31 13.87 3.33
CA VAL A 80 -13.51 14.54 3.81
C VAL A 80 -14.60 14.36 2.77
N ARG A 81 -15.63 13.59 3.12
CA ARG A 81 -16.70 13.26 2.16
C ARG A 81 -17.61 14.44 1.84
N ASP A 82 -17.88 15.29 2.82
CA ASP A 82 -18.63 16.54 2.66
C ASP A 82 -17.71 17.74 2.95
N THR A 83 -17.27 18.42 1.88
CA THR A 83 -16.40 19.60 2.00
C THR A 83 -17.04 20.77 2.72
N ASN A 84 -18.37 20.77 2.93
CA ASN A 84 -19.04 21.79 3.75
C ASN A 84 -18.60 21.72 5.22
N GLU A 85 -18.14 20.55 5.69
CA GLU A 85 -17.57 20.39 7.04
C GLU A 85 -16.27 21.18 7.23
N LEU A 86 -15.63 21.61 6.14
CA LEU A 86 -14.42 22.44 6.16
C LEU A 86 -14.73 23.94 6.27
N ALA A 87 -15.99 24.34 6.10
CA ALA A 87 -16.38 25.74 6.11
C ALA A 87 -16.10 26.39 7.48
N GLY A 88 -15.40 27.52 7.47
CA GLY A 88 -15.08 28.27 8.70
C GLY A 88 -13.86 27.75 9.49
N LEU A 89 -13.19 26.71 9.00
CA LEU A 89 -11.89 26.29 9.52
C LEU A 89 -10.75 27.09 8.88
N ALA A 90 -9.64 27.19 9.60
CA ALA A 90 -8.38 27.75 9.11
C ALA A 90 -7.19 26.94 9.68
N ALA A 91 -6.02 27.07 9.05
CA ALA A 91 -4.79 26.51 9.59
C ALA A 91 -4.52 27.05 11.01
N GLY A 92 -4.14 26.16 11.94
CA GLY A 92 -3.97 26.44 13.36
C GLY A 92 -5.22 26.17 14.22
N ASP A 93 -6.39 25.95 13.62
CA ASP A 93 -7.59 25.62 14.39
C ASP A 93 -7.48 24.26 15.07
N THR A 94 -7.86 24.21 16.34
CA THR A 94 -8.07 22.94 17.05
C THR A 94 -9.47 22.42 16.73
N ILE A 95 -9.55 21.16 16.33
CA ILE A 95 -10.80 20.50 15.95
C ILE A 95 -10.96 19.15 16.66
N SER A 96 -12.20 18.73 16.87
CA SER A 96 -12.55 17.33 17.09
C SER A 96 -13.28 16.80 15.86
N PHE A 97 -13.05 15.55 15.51
CA PHE A 97 -13.71 14.91 14.38
C PHE A 97 -13.89 13.42 14.67
N ARG A 98 -14.86 12.82 13.97
CA ARG A 98 -15.02 11.37 13.94
C ARG A 98 -14.20 10.84 12.77
N MET A 99 -13.27 9.94 13.05
CA MET A 99 -12.56 9.19 12.03
C MET A 99 -13.19 7.82 11.88
N THR A 100 -13.56 7.49 10.65
CA THR A 100 -14.03 6.18 10.28
C THR A 100 -12.98 5.48 9.44
N VAL A 101 -12.72 4.22 9.76
CA VAL A 101 -11.82 3.35 8.99
C VAL A 101 -12.50 2.02 8.69
N THR A 102 -12.41 1.57 7.45
CA THR A 102 -12.76 0.21 7.01
C THR A 102 -11.50 -0.50 6.52
N ALA A 103 -11.62 -1.73 6.03
CA ALA A 103 -10.48 -2.46 5.47
C ALA A 103 -9.83 -1.75 4.26
N THR A 104 -10.58 -0.92 3.53
CA THR A 104 -10.15 -0.36 2.23
C THR A 104 -10.38 1.13 2.09
N ASP A 105 -10.94 1.78 3.11
CA ASP A 105 -11.36 3.18 3.05
C ASP A 105 -11.20 3.83 4.43
N GLY A 106 -11.03 5.14 4.44
CA GLY A 106 -10.90 5.94 5.65
C GLY A 106 -11.33 7.37 5.38
N TRP A 107 -12.17 7.93 6.24
CA TRP A 107 -12.61 9.32 6.11
C TRP A 107 -12.88 9.92 7.47
N ILE A 108 -12.97 11.25 7.49
CA ILE A 108 -13.43 11.99 8.65
C ILE A 108 -14.76 12.70 8.35
N ASP A 109 -15.56 12.85 9.40
CA ASP A 109 -16.79 13.61 9.40
C ASP A 109 -17.08 14.11 10.83
N GLN A 110 -18.18 14.83 11.02
CA GLN A 110 -18.54 15.47 12.28
C GLN A 110 -17.46 16.42 12.80
N ILE A 111 -16.83 17.18 11.90
CA ILE A 111 -15.75 18.10 12.23
C ILE A 111 -16.32 19.29 13.02
N LYS A 112 -15.76 19.53 14.21
CA LYS A 112 -16.13 20.64 15.07
C LYS A 112 -14.89 21.40 15.50
N LYS A 113 -14.89 22.71 15.26
CA LYS A 113 -13.92 23.63 15.85
C LYS A 113 -14.10 23.63 17.37
N LEU A 114 -13.01 23.39 18.08
CA LEU A 114 -12.95 23.48 19.53
C LEU A 114 -12.49 24.88 19.92
N ASP A 115 -13.05 25.41 21.01
CA ASP A 115 -12.53 26.63 21.61
C ASP A 115 -11.08 26.40 22.02
N ALA A 116 -10.19 27.29 21.55
CA ALA A 116 -8.77 27.14 21.79
C ALA A 116 -8.49 27.08 23.31
N PRO A 117 -7.80 26.04 23.81
CA PRO A 117 -6.99 26.24 25.00
C PRO A 117 -6.03 27.40 24.71
N LYS A 118 -5.81 28.30 25.67
CA LYS A 118 -4.74 29.31 25.57
C LYS A 118 -3.38 28.60 25.55
N THR A 119 -2.99 28.05 24.42
CA THR A 119 -1.66 27.50 24.20
C THR A 119 -0.92 28.41 23.23
N ASN A 120 0.35 28.62 23.56
CA ASN A 120 1.28 29.44 22.80
C ASN A 120 1.28 29.05 21.31
N PRO A 121 1.64 30.00 20.42
CA PRO A 121 1.66 29.77 18.97
C PRO A 121 2.36 28.45 18.62
N PRO A 122 1.97 27.83 17.49
CA PRO A 122 2.57 26.57 17.03
C PRO A 122 4.09 26.69 17.14
N PRO A 123 4.79 25.71 17.75
CA PRO A 123 6.24 25.68 17.58
C PRO A 123 6.50 25.71 16.08
N ALA A 124 7.45 26.56 15.67
CA ALA A 124 7.96 26.61 14.31
C ALA A 124 8.18 25.18 13.80
N LYS A 125 7.99 24.98 12.48
CA LYS A 125 8.26 23.73 11.73
C LYS A 125 9.17 22.80 12.53
N PRO A 126 8.82 21.53 12.79
CA PRO A 126 9.67 20.64 13.57
C PRO A 126 11.10 20.72 13.05
N SER A 127 11.94 21.49 13.73
CA SER A 127 13.36 21.38 13.59
C SER A 127 13.63 20.07 14.31
N LEU A 128 13.97 19.05 13.54
CA LEU A 128 14.51 17.80 14.04
C LEU A 128 15.36 18.13 15.27
N PRO A 129 15.13 17.50 16.44
CA PRO A 129 16.02 17.70 17.57
C PRO A 129 17.44 17.42 17.08
N PRO A 130 18.46 18.22 17.46
CA PRO A 130 19.83 18.01 17.04
C PRO A 130 20.39 16.79 17.78
N GLY A 131 19.92 15.61 17.39
CA GLY A 131 20.77 14.43 17.32
C GLY A 131 21.54 14.56 16.01
N ILE A 132 22.82 14.22 16.03
CA ILE A 132 23.62 14.11 14.81
C ILE A 132 22.99 12.99 13.97
N ARG A 133 22.06 13.34 13.09
CA ARG A 133 21.72 12.48 11.96
C ARG A 133 22.83 12.72 10.96
N ILE A 134 23.66 11.70 10.73
CA ILE A 134 24.54 11.70 9.57
C ILE A 134 23.62 11.47 8.36
N LEU A 135 22.96 12.53 7.92
CA LEU A 135 22.32 12.57 6.61
C LEU A 135 23.45 12.82 5.62
N ARG A 136 23.48 12.03 4.55
CA ARG A 136 24.33 12.38 3.41
C ARG A 136 23.70 13.59 2.75
N ASP A 137 24.49 14.63 2.55
CA ASP A 137 24.09 15.75 1.72
C ASP A 137 23.91 15.22 0.28
N VAL A 138 22.72 15.36 -0.27
CA VAL A 138 22.34 14.78 -1.56
C VAL A 138 21.52 15.79 -2.36
N ASP A 139 21.86 15.92 -3.64
CA ASP A 139 21.10 16.77 -4.55
C ASP A 139 19.75 16.11 -4.91
N PRO A 140 18.64 16.87 -4.93
CA PRO A 140 17.37 16.39 -5.43
C PRO A 140 17.48 15.88 -6.87
N LEU A 141 16.82 14.75 -7.15
CA LEU A 141 16.74 14.17 -8.49
C LEU A 141 15.58 14.80 -9.25
N SER A 142 15.89 15.21 -10.48
CA SER A 142 14.92 15.65 -11.47
C SER A 142 14.68 14.57 -12.53
N VAL A 143 13.59 14.71 -13.28
CA VAL A 143 13.33 13.86 -14.45
C VAL A 143 14.50 13.98 -15.44
N GLY A 144 15.04 12.84 -15.84
CA GLY A 144 16.21 12.71 -16.72
C GLY A 144 17.52 12.45 -15.98
N ASP A 145 17.59 12.70 -14.67
CA ASP A 145 18.80 12.45 -13.89
C ASP A 145 19.05 10.95 -13.71
N ALA A 146 20.33 10.58 -13.62
CA ALA A 146 20.69 9.19 -13.35
C ALA A 146 20.37 8.84 -11.89
N LEU A 147 19.68 7.72 -11.67
CA LEU A 147 19.44 7.19 -10.33
C LEU A 147 20.79 6.77 -9.73
N PRO A 148 21.20 7.34 -8.59
CA PRO A 148 22.42 6.93 -7.89
C PRO A 148 22.31 5.48 -7.42
N ASP A 149 23.47 4.87 -7.23
CA ASP A 149 23.52 3.50 -6.77
C ASP A 149 23.40 3.43 -5.24
N TYR A 150 22.44 2.66 -4.75
CA TYR A 150 22.18 2.43 -3.34
C TYR A 150 22.21 0.93 -3.05
N ARG A 151 22.64 0.59 -1.82
CA ARG A 151 22.73 -0.78 -1.34
C ARG A 151 21.66 -1.01 -0.27
N PHE A 152 20.88 -2.06 -0.47
CA PHE A 152 19.83 -2.48 0.44
C PHE A 152 19.92 -3.98 0.68
N THR A 153 19.04 -4.48 1.54
CA THR A 153 18.79 -5.90 1.77
C THR A 153 17.33 -6.19 1.48
N ASN A 154 17.04 -7.21 0.67
CA ASN A 154 15.66 -7.60 0.39
C ASN A 154 15.06 -8.47 1.49
N GLN A 155 13.77 -8.78 1.35
CA GLN A 155 13.01 -9.66 2.25
C GLN A 155 13.55 -11.10 2.34
N LEU A 156 14.39 -11.51 1.38
CA LEU A 156 15.05 -12.82 1.38
C LEU A 156 16.41 -12.79 2.08
N GLY A 157 16.82 -11.63 2.63
CA GLY A 157 18.13 -11.44 3.26
C GLY A 157 19.28 -11.28 2.26
N GLN A 158 18.98 -11.03 0.98
CA GLN A 158 19.97 -10.88 -0.07
C GLN A 158 20.33 -9.40 -0.25
N ALA A 159 21.62 -9.13 -0.48
CA ALA A 159 22.07 -7.81 -0.83
C ALA A 159 21.49 -7.38 -2.19
N VAL A 160 20.95 -6.17 -2.25
CA VAL A 160 20.38 -5.55 -3.43
C VAL A 160 21.14 -4.28 -3.73
N ASN A 161 21.59 -4.13 -4.96
CA ASN A 161 22.25 -2.92 -5.45
C ASN A 161 21.42 -2.38 -6.61
N LEU A 162 21.05 -1.10 -6.61
CA LEU A 162 20.13 -0.57 -7.63
C LEU A 162 20.74 -0.61 -9.04
N ALA A 163 22.06 -0.48 -9.17
CA ALA A 163 22.73 -0.56 -10.46
C ALA A 163 22.62 -1.95 -11.13
N GLN A 164 22.35 -3.03 -10.37
CA GLN A 164 22.16 -4.38 -10.94
C GLN A 164 20.89 -4.49 -11.80
N PHE A 165 19.97 -3.52 -11.71
CA PHE A 165 18.73 -3.47 -12.48
C PHE A 165 18.82 -2.58 -13.72
N ARG A 166 20.02 -2.09 -14.10
CA ARG A 166 20.20 -1.43 -15.40
C ARG A 166 19.77 -2.38 -16.53
N GLY A 167 19.06 -1.83 -17.52
CA GLY A 167 18.38 -2.59 -18.56
C GLY A 167 16.92 -2.95 -18.21
N GLN A 168 16.46 -2.67 -16.99
CA GLN A 168 15.08 -2.88 -16.56
C GLN A 168 14.40 -1.55 -16.20
N ALA A 169 13.10 -1.44 -16.46
CA ALA A 169 12.28 -0.42 -15.83
C ALA A 169 12.17 -0.70 -14.34
N VAL A 170 12.61 0.24 -13.50
CA VAL A 170 12.55 0.10 -12.05
C VAL A 170 11.49 1.06 -11.53
N VAL A 171 10.59 0.56 -10.68
CA VAL A 171 9.64 1.41 -9.96
C VAL A 171 9.80 1.21 -8.47
N PHE A 172 9.87 2.29 -7.70
CA PHE A 172 9.96 2.18 -6.25
C PHE A 172 9.04 3.13 -5.51
N THR A 173 8.61 2.70 -4.33
CA THR A 173 7.83 3.48 -3.36
C THR A 173 8.33 3.20 -1.94
N PHE A 174 7.94 4.04 -0.98
CA PHE A 174 8.35 3.95 0.41
C PHE A 174 7.19 3.53 1.32
N MET A 175 7.49 2.79 2.38
CA MET A 175 6.51 2.36 3.36
C MET A 175 7.13 2.00 4.72
N PHE A 176 6.29 1.59 5.66
CA PHE A 176 6.69 0.84 6.85
C PHE A 176 5.59 -0.16 7.23
N THR A 177 5.96 -1.33 7.75
CA THR A 177 4.99 -2.43 7.92
C THR A 177 3.94 -2.20 9.02
N ARG A 178 4.20 -1.25 9.94
CA ARG A 178 3.28 -0.90 11.03
C ARG A 178 2.25 0.16 10.67
N CYS A 179 2.26 0.68 9.44
CA CYS A 179 1.28 1.67 9.02
C CYS A 179 -0.14 1.11 9.12
N PRO A 180 -1.00 1.65 10.02
CA PRO A 180 -2.32 1.09 10.28
C PRO A 180 -3.41 1.66 9.35
N TYR A 181 -3.10 2.71 8.59
CA TYR A 181 -4.08 3.45 7.81
C TYR A 181 -4.18 2.89 6.38
N PRO A 182 -5.37 2.41 5.94
CA PRO A 182 -5.51 1.62 4.72
C PRO A 182 -5.17 2.40 3.45
N LEU A 183 -5.30 3.73 3.47
CA LEU A 183 -5.10 4.59 2.30
C LEU A 183 -3.62 4.98 2.07
N TYR A 184 -2.67 4.52 2.89
CA TYR A 184 -1.25 4.87 2.77
C TYR A 184 -0.42 3.64 2.35
N CYS A 185 0.44 3.11 3.23
CA CYS A 185 1.31 1.98 2.91
C CYS A 185 0.54 0.72 2.45
N PRO A 186 -0.62 0.37 3.05
CA PRO A 186 -1.43 -0.74 2.54
C PRO A 186 -1.97 -0.50 1.13
N LEU A 187 -2.41 0.73 0.81
CA LEU A 187 -2.85 1.10 -0.54
C LEU A 187 -1.72 0.98 -1.56
N MET A 188 -0.53 1.48 -1.24
CA MET A 188 0.63 1.37 -2.14
C MET A 188 1.01 -0.09 -2.42
N SER A 189 0.99 -0.94 -1.39
CA SER A 189 1.25 -2.37 -1.56
C SER A 189 0.15 -3.06 -2.39
N ASN A 190 -1.12 -2.72 -2.18
CA ASN A 190 -2.21 -3.23 -3.03
C ASN A 190 -2.10 -2.76 -4.48
N ASN A 191 -1.71 -1.51 -4.72
CA ASN A 191 -1.52 -0.99 -6.06
C ASN A 191 -0.33 -1.66 -6.76
N PHE A 192 0.80 -1.89 -6.08
CA PHE A 192 1.94 -2.62 -6.63
C PHE A 192 1.58 -4.06 -6.98
N ARG A 193 0.77 -4.74 -6.15
CA ARG A 193 0.21 -6.05 -6.48
C ARG A 193 -0.62 -5.98 -7.77
N ALA A 194 -1.51 -5.00 -7.89
CA ALA A 194 -2.34 -4.85 -9.07
C ALA A 194 -1.50 -4.59 -10.34
N VAL A 195 -0.43 -3.79 -10.24
CA VAL A 195 0.53 -3.55 -11.33
C VAL A 195 1.25 -4.84 -11.73
N GLN A 196 1.78 -5.59 -10.76
CA GLN A 196 2.41 -6.89 -11.00
C GLN A 196 1.44 -7.84 -11.72
N ASP A 197 0.22 -8.00 -11.20
CA ASP A 197 -0.80 -8.87 -11.79
C ASP A 197 -1.20 -8.44 -13.20
N ALA A 198 -1.24 -7.12 -13.47
CA ALA A 198 -1.54 -6.58 -14.79
C ALA A 198 -0.41 -6.85 -15.79
N LEU A 199 0.84 -6.58 -15.43
CA LEU A 199 2.01 -6.84 -16.28
C LEU A 199 2.17 -8.32 -16.64
N VAL A 200 1.93 -9.22 -15.68
CA VAL A 200 1.98 -10.67 -15.93
C VAL A 200 0.88 -11.14 -16.89
N LYS A 201 -0.29 -10.52 -16.88
CA LYS A 201 -1.43 -10.89 -17.72
C LYS A 201 -1.44 -10.19 -19.09
N LEU A 202 -0.70 -9.09 -19.23
CA LEU A 202 -0.73 -8.26 -20.43
C LEU A 202 -0.04 -8.98 -21.60
N PRO A 203 -0.72 -9.17 -22.75
CA PRO A 203 -0.09 -9.75 -23.94
C PRO A 203 1.06 -8.86 -24.43
N ASN A 204 2.23 -9.45 -24.66
CA ASN A 204 3.45 -8.74 -25.06
C ASN A 204 3.95 -7.69 -24.05
N ALA A 205 3.63 -7.86 -22.76
CA ALA A 205 4.22 -7.04 -21.72
C ALA A 205 5.76 -7.08 -21.79
N PRO A 206 6.45 -5.98 -21.44
CA PRO A 206 7.88 -6.04 -21.20
C PRO A 206 8.16 -7.06 -20.10
N THR A 207 9.29 -7.77 -20.21
CA THR A 207 9.76 -8.71 -19.17
C THR A 207 10.87 -8.11 -18.32
N ASN A 208 11.43 -6.97 -18.75
CA ASN A 208 12.53 -6.26 -18.09
C ASN A 208 12.00 -5.15 -17.17
N TRP A 209 11.35 -5.54 -16.07
CA TRP A 209 10.88 -4.61 -15.05
C TRP A 209 11.02 -5.19 -13.65
N HIS A 210 11.17 -4.30 -12.67
CA HIS A 210 11.24 -4.66 -11.26
C HIS A 210 10.61 -3.59 -10.36
N LEU A 211 9.87 -4.02 -9.35
CA LEU A 211 9.24 -3.18 -8.35
C LEU A 211 10.03 -3.23 -7.03
N PHE A 212 10.18 -2.10 -6.37
CA PHE A 212 10.73 -2.02 -5.02
C PHE A 212 9.76 -1.33 -4.06
N THR A 213 9.59 -1.93 -2.90
CA THR A 213 8.92 -1.32 -1.77
C THR A 213 9.93 -1.15 -0.64
N ILE A 214 10.39 0.08 -0.43
CA ILE A 214 11.51 0.40 0.45
C ILE A 214 10.98 0.80 1.82
N SER A 215 11.41 0.11 2.87
CA SER A 215 11.07 0.49 4.24
C SER A 215 11.88 1.70 4.69
N PHE A 216 11.22 2.69 5.30
CA PHE A 216 11.87 3.77 6.05
C PHE A 216 11.89 3.55 7.58
N ASP A 217 11.48 2.36 8.05
CA ASP A 217 11.50 1.96 9.46
C ASP A 217 12.45 0.75 9.68
N PRO A 218 13.73 0.84 9.29
CA PRO A 218 14.63 -0.33 9.21
C PRO A 218 14.91 -1.01 10.55
N GLU A 219 14.76 -0.28 11.67
CA GLU A 219 14.89 -0.83 13.03
C GLU A 219 13.77 -1.83 13.35
N TRP A 220 12.57 -1.62 12.79
CA TRP A 220 11.43 -2.53 12.95
C TRP A 220 11.32 -3.50 11.76
N ASP A 221 11.54 -3.02 10.54
CA ASP A 221 11.32 -3.76 9.29
C ASP A 221 12.55 -4.57 8.89
N THR A 222 12.80 -5.63 9.66
CA THR A 222 13.83 -6.62 9.33
C THR A 222 13.44 -7.43 8.08
N PRO A 223 14.40 -8.07 7.38
CA PRO A 223 14.10 -8.93 6.23
C PRO A 223 13.01 -9.98 6.52
N ALA A 224 13.00 -10.56 7.73
CA ALA A 224 11.99 -11.53 8.14
C ALA A 224 10.58 -10.93 8.21
N ARG A 225 10.42 -9.72 8.76
CA ARG A 225 9.13 -9.03 8.81
C ARG A 225 8.67 -8.58 7.45
N LEU A 226 9.59 -8.05 6.63
CA LEU A 226 9.32 -7.71 5.25
C LEU A 226 8.87 -8.93 4.44
N LYS A 227 9.42 -10.11 4.70
CA LYS A 227 9.00 -11.35 4.04
C LYS A 227 7.56 -11.72 4.39
N SER A 228 7.20 -11.68 5.67
CA SER A 228 5.83 -11.95 6.09
C SER A 228 4.85 -10.92 5.52
N TYR A 229 5.23 -9.64 5.51
CA TYR A 229 4.43 -8.56 4.94
C TYR A 229 4.27 -8.74 3.42
N SER A 230 5.35 -8.93 2.67
CA SER A 230 5.29 -9.07 1.21
C SER A 230 4.43 -10.26 0.77
N GLN A 231 4.45 -11.36 1.53
CA GLN A 231 3.64 -12.54 1.26
C GLN A 231 2.14 -12.28 1.39
N SER A 232 1.69 -11.45 2.33
CA SER A 232 0.26 -11.12 2.46
C SER A 232 -0.28 -10.36 1.25
N TYR A 233 0.59 -9.64 0.53
CA TYR A 233 0.27 -8.95 -0.71
C TYR A 233 0.49 -9.79 -1.98
N GLY A 234 0.98 -11.04 -1.89
CA GLY A 234 1.20 -11.88 -3.07
C GLY A 234 2.38 -11.42 -3.93
N CYS A 235 3.39 -10.80 -3.32
CA CYS A 235 4.63 -10.40 -3.96
C CYS A 235 5.32 -11.58 -4.65
N ASP A 236 5.62 -11.44 -5.94
CA ASP A 236 6.53 -12.33 -6.67
C ASP A 236 7.97 -11.80 -6.54
N PRO A 237 8.87 -12.49 -5.82
CA PRO A 237 10.23 -12.02 -5.61
C PRO A 237 11.06 -11.90 -6.90
N ALA A 238 10.62 -12.52 -8.01
CA ALA A 238 11.28 -12.37 -9.31
C ALA A 238 11.15 -10.96 -9.89
N HIS A 239 10.09 -10.23 -9.53
CA HIS A 239 9.76 -8.93 -10.10
C HIS A 239 9.42 -7.86 -9.06
N TRP A 240 9.29 -8.22 -7.78
CA TRP A 240 8.98 -7.29 -6.71
C TRP A 240 9.78 -7.63 -5.46
N SER A 241 10.52 -6.67 -4.93
CA SER A 241 11.29 -6.84 -3.70
C SER A 241 10.92 -5.80 -2.65
N PHE A 242 10.85 -6.25 -1.40
CA PHE A 242 10.69 -5.39 -0.25
C PHE A 242 12.08 -5.17 0.34
N LEU A 243 12.49 -3.91 0.48
CA LEU A 243 13.86 -3.54 0.81
C LEU A 243 13.93 -2.89 2.20
N THR A 244 15.01 -3.17 2.92
CA THR A 244 15.44 -2.45 4.13
C THR A 244 16.95 -2.20 4.03
N GLY A 245 17.54 -1.45 4.94
CA GLY A 245 18.97 -1.16 4.91
C GLY A 245 19.35 -0.09 5.92
N ASP A 246 20.52 0.51 5.70
CA ASP A 246 20.99 1.58 6.56
C ASP A 246 20.12 2.82 6.40
N LEU A 247 19.70 3.39 7.53
CA LEU A 247 18.82 4.56 7.55
C LEU A 247 19.42 5.75 6.77
N VAL A 248 20.75 5.86 6.71
CA VAL A 248 21.44 6.91 5.93
C VAL A 248 21.20 6.76 4.43
N ASP A 249 21.20 5.55 3.89
CA ASP A 249 20.96 5.28 2.47
C ASP A 249 19.48 5.46 2.14
N ILE A 250 18.59 4.98 3.01
CA ILE A 250 17.15 5.16 2.87
C ILE A 250 16.78 6.65 2.89
N SER A 251 17.30 7.40 3.87
CA SER A 251 17.03 8.83 4.00
C SER A 251 17.56 9.62 2.82
N ALA A 252 18.77 9.30 2.35
CA ALA A 252 19.36 9.93 1.18
C ALA A 252 18.49 9.72 -0.07
N LEU A 253 18.13 8.48 -0.40
CA LEU A 253 17.28 8.21 -1.56
C LEU A 253 15.90 8.86 -1.43
N ALA A 254 15.31 8.82 -0.24
CA ALA A 254 14.02 9.47 0.04
C ALA A 254 14.09 10.99 -0.21
N GLU A 255 15.08 11.66 0.37
CA GLU A 255 15.28 13.10 0.23
C GLU A 255 15.48 13.51 -1.24
N GLN A 256 16.27 12.74 -1.99
CA GLN A 256 16.50 12.98 -3.40
C GLN A 256 15.21 12.99 -4.24
N VAL A 257 14.21 12.19 -3.87
CA VAL A 257 12.95 12.10 -4.62
C VAL A 257 11.81 12.87 -3.96
N GLY A 258 12.12 13.69 -2.95
CA GLY A 258 11.16 14.50 -2.21
C GLY A 258 10.22 13.69 -1.31
N GLU A 259 10.62 12.48 -0.92
CA GLU A 259 10.00 11.72 0.16
C GLU A 259 10.55 12.26 1.50
N THR A 260 9.65 12.67 2.36
CA THR A 260 9.94 13.18 3.70
C THR A 260 9.33 12.23 4.70
N PHE A 261 10.13 11.77 5.66
CA PHE A 261 9.64 11.02 6.80
C PHE A 261 10.36 11.45 8.08
N ALA A 262 9.64 11.47 9.19
CA ALA A 262 10.17 11.80 10.49
C ALA A 262 9.52 10.92 11.55
N ARG A 263 10.34 10.37 12.45
CA ARG A 263 9.83 9.82 13.71
C ARG A 263 9.47 10.98 14.63
N ASP A 264 8.38 10.81 15.36
CA ASP A 264 7.99 11.77 16.39
C ASP A 264 8.96 11.71 17.58
N ALA A 265 8.97 12.78 18.38
CA ALA A 265 9.95 12.96 19.47
C ALA A 265 9.83 11.91 20.59
N ASP A 266 8.65 11.30 20.73
CA ASP A 266 8.35 10.20 21.65
C ASP A 266 8.58 8.81 21.01
N GLY A 267 8.96 8.76 19.72
CA GLY A 267 9.21 7.54 18.97
C GLY A 267 7.95 6.74 18.62
N ALA A 268 6.76 7.27 18.91
CA ALA A 268 5.51 6.56 18.76
C ALA A 268 5.05 6.55 17.28
N GLY A 269 5.03 7.70 16.61
CA GLY A 269 4.59 7.84 15.22
C GLY A 269 5.70 8.03 14.19
N ILE A 270 5.31 7.83 12.92
CA ILE A 270 6.10 8.24 11.74
C ILE A 270 5.20 9.14 10.88
N THR A 271 5.54 10.43 10.82
CA THR A 271 4.94 11.36 9.86
C THR A 271 5.66 11.23 8.52
N HIS A 272 4.94 11.02 7.42
CA HIS A 272 5.53 10.96 6.09
C HIS A 272 4.56 11.42 4.98
N ASN A 273 5.11 11.80 3.81
CA ASN A 273 4.35 11.93 2.57
C ASN A 273 4.51 10.65 1.72
N LEU A 274 4.08 10.66 0.46
CA LEU A 274 4.22 9.50 -0.42
C LEU A 274 4.86 9.89 -1.76
N ARG A 275 5.82 9.08 -2.18
CA ARG A 275 6.44 9.11 -3.51
C ARG A 275 6.44 7.74 -4.15
N THR A 276 6.09 7.71 -5.44
CA THR A 276 6.35 6.58 -6.33
C THR A 276 7.20 7.07 -7.48
N VAL A 277 8.33 6.42 -7.72
CA VAL A 277 9.31 6.84 -8.71
C VAL A 277 9.44 5.77 -9.79
N VAL A 278 9.41 6.19 -11.04
CA VAL A 278 9.65 5.36 -12.22
C VAL A 278 11.01 5.72 -12.80
N VAL A 279 11.84 4.72 -13.02
CA VAL A 279 13.19 4.82 -13.57
C VAL A 279 13.24 3.96 -14.84
N ASP A 280 13.74 4.54 -15.92
CA ASP A 280 13.83 3.87 -17.21
C ASP A 280 14.92 2.81 -17.26
N ALA A 281 14.94 2.00 -18.33
CA ALA A 281 15.93 0.95 -18.53
C ALA A 281 17.38 1.47 -18.64
N LYS A 282 17.61 2.76 -18.89
CA LYS A 282 18.96 3.39 -18.81
C LYS A 282 19.34 3.78 -17.40
N GLY A 283 18.41 3.65 -16.44
CA GLY A 283 18.62 4.03 -15.07
C GLY A 283 18.44 5.52 -14.82
N ARG A 284 17.64 6.21 -15.64
CA ARG A 284 17.30 7.62 -15.44
C ARG A 284 15.89 7.77 -14.90
N VAL A 285 15.68 8.77 -14.05
CA VAL A 285 14.37 9.07 -13.49
C VAL A 285 13.43 9.48 -14.63
N GLN A 286 12.40 8.69 -14.88
CA GLN A 286 11.35 9.00 -15.85
C GLN A 286 10.24 9.84 -15.21
N LYS A 287 9.85 9.49 -13.98
CA LYS A 287 8.72 10.14 -13.31
C LYS A 287 8.86 10.06 -11.80
N ILE A 288 8.52 11.15 -11.11
CA ILE A 288 8.31 11.18 -9.67
C ILE A 288 6.85 11.55 -9.45
N ILE A 289 6.09 10.62 -8.87
CA ILE A 289 4.67 10.76 -8.62
C ILE A 289 4.49 11.08 -7.14
N ALA A 290 3.88 12.23 -6.86
CA ALA A 290 3.48 12.60 -5.51
C ALA A 290 2.17 11.94 -5.11
N GLU A 291 2.03 11.69 -3.81
CA GLU A 291 0.80 11.18 -3.19
C GLU A 291 0.43 9.76 -3.67
N ASN A 292 -0.77 9.31 -3.30
CA ASN A 292 -1.28 7.95 -3.49
C ASN A 292 -2.40 7.84 -4.54
N LYS A 293 -2.67 8.91 -5.28
CA LYS A 293 -3.85 9.00 -6.17
C LYS A 293 -3.66 8.38 -7.56
N TRP A 294 -2.42 7.98 -7.90
CA TRP A 294 -2.13 7.30 -9.16
C TRP A 294 -2.80 5.92 -9.22
N LYS A 295 -3.18 5.49 -10.43
CA LYS A 295 -3.86 4.21 -10.63
C LYS A 295 -2.90 3.13 -11.16
N PRO A 296 -3.14 1.84 -10.87
CA PRO A 296 -2.30 0.75 -11.39
C PRO A 296 -2.10 0.80 -12.91
N ASP A 297 -3.17 0.99 -13.70
CA ASP A 297 -3.08 1.02 -15.17
C ASP A 297 -2.22 2.19 -15.69
N GLU A 298 -2.26 3.34 -15.00
CA GLU A 298 -1.41 4.49 -15.33
C GLU A 298 0.07 4.16 -15.08
N LEU A 299 0.36 3.45 -13.98
CA LEU A 299 1.73 3.04 -13.66
C LEU A 299 2.24 1.93 -14.59
N VAL A 300 1.38 0.99 -15.00
CA VAL A 300 1.69 -0.01 -16.03
C VAL A 300 2.12 0.66 -17.33
N ALA A 301 1.37 1.66 -17.79
CA ALA A 301 1.71 2.40 -19.01
C ALA A 301 3.05 3.17 -18.90
N GLU A 302 3.40 3.67 -17.71
CA GLU A 302 4.71 4.29 -17.48
C GLU A 302 5.84 3.24 -17.49
N ILE A 303 5.60 2.04 -16.95
CA ILE A 303 6.56 0.92 -16.97
C ILE A 303 6.82 0.46 -18.40
N GLU A 304 5.79 0.33 -19.25
CA GLU A 304 5.95 -0.03 -20.66
C GLU A 304 6.86 0.96 -21.41
N LYS A 305 6.65 2.27 -21.19
CA LYS A 305 7.52 3.32 -21.77
C LYS A 305 8.95 3.22 -21.25
N ALA A 306 9.11 3.07 -19.95
CA ALA A 306 10.40 2.97 -19.26
C ALA A 306 11.22 1.77 -19.74
N ALA A 307 10.56 0.63 -19.93
CA ALA A 307 11.19 -0.62 -20.36
C ALA A 307 11.62 -0.60 -21.83
N ALA A 308 10.96 0.22 -22.65
CA ALA A 308 11.26 0.35 -24.08
C ALA A 308 12.46 1.28 -24.39
N VAL A 309 12.98 2.01 -23.40
CA VAL A 309 14.14 2.91 -23.57
C VAL A 309 15.41 2.07 -23.83
N LYS A 310 16.09 2.35 -24.95
CA LYS A 310 17.32 1.68 -25.39
C LYS A 310 18.51 2.61 -25.39
#